data_AF-A0A934PM96-F1
#
_entry.id   AF-A0A934PM96-F1
#
_cell.length_a   1.000
_cell.length_b   1.000
_cell.length_c   1.000
_cell.angle_alpha   90.00
_cell.angle_beta   90.00
_cell.angle_gamma   90.00
#
_symmetry.space_group_name_H-M   'P 1'
#
loop_
_entity.id
_entity.type
_entity.pdbx_description
1 polymer ?
#
loop_
_entity_poly.entity_id
_entity_poly.type
_entity_poly.pdbx_seq_one_letter_code
_entity_poly.pdbx_strand_id
1 'polypeptide(L)'
;MKRKLLYLFTAVLFTMVANAQRVWDISNNDTSWPVSASAYASGAIDGLSFVTGSGFGITSNKPLTWTDGYVSTKEFKSGGSSAGFATNLPTTRYFSFPVTGATTIKVWFRVNGANGRRCLISDGTTLLAEATTENVEDAMLLSYNYTGGAGTIYIFSSAAINYFKIESTDAALATANFNKAEVASVYTNGSQVYVTNLLSETAVKVYSLSGALVKSAKTASDVSFALKPGVYIVKAEAAEGSKSVKVVVN
;
A
#
# COMPACT_ATOMS: atom_id res chain seq x y z
N MET A 1 13.00 47.13 -6.44
CA MET A 1 12.56 45.88 -5.75
C MET A 1 11.29 45.41 -6.48
N LYS A 2 11.10 44.23 -7.07
CA LYS A 2 11.12 42.87 -6.50
C LYS A 2 11.01 41.81 -7.64
N ARG A 3 12.01 41.66 -8.52
CA ARG A 3 12.04 40.55 -9.52
C ARG A 3 12.80 39.30 -9.03
N LYS A 4 13.38 39.35 -7.83
CA LYS A 4 14.15 38.25 -7.24
C LYS A 4 13.35 37.34 -6.30
N LEU A 5 12.06 37.62 -6.08
CA LEU A 5 11.22 36.85 -5.15
C LEU A 5 10.46 35.68 -5.82
N LEU A 6 10.41 35.63 -7.16
CA LEU A 6 9.64 34.61 -7.89
C LEU A 6 10.40 33.28 -8.08
N TYR A 7 11.70 33.25 -7.84
CA TYR A 7 12.51 32.02 -7.98
C TYR A 7 12.58 31.17 -6.70
N LEU A 8 12.04 31.66 -5.57
CA LEU A 8 12.05 30.90 -4.31
C LEU A 8 10.79 30.06 -4.09
N PHE A 9 9.72 30.26 -4.87
CA PHE A 9 8.46 29.54 -4.69
C PHE A 9 8.31 28.27 -5.54
N THR A 10 9.21 28.01 -6.50
CA THR A 10 9.14 26.83 -7.37
C THR A 10 9.95 25.63 -6.87
N ALA A 11 10.64 25.76 -5.73
CA ALA A 11 11.54 24.73 -5.21
C ALA A 11 10.91 23.80 -4.15
N VAL A 12 9.62 23.93 -3.84
CA VAL A 12 8.95 23.11 -2.82
C VAL A 12 7.71 22.47 -3.41
N LEU A 13 7.88 21.36 -4.15
CA LEU A 13 6.87 20.33 -4.41
C LEU A 13 7.46 19.17 -5.23
N PHE A 14 8.62 18.67 -4.83
CA PHE A 14 8.93 17.25 -5.04
C PHE A 14 8.59 16.54 -3.73
N THR A 15 7.30 16.32 -3.47
CA THR A 15 6.92 15.22 -2.59
C THR A 15 7.25 13.96 -3.38
N MET A 16 8.43 13.39 -3.14
CA MET A 16 8.69 12.02 -3.54
C MET A 16 7.56 11.20 -2.94
N VAL A 17 6.71 10.62 -3.79
CA VAL A 17 5.72 9.64 -3.34
C VAL A 17 6.53 8.38 -3.05
N ALA A 18 7.23 8.38 -1.92
CA ALA A 18 7.79 7.16 -1.38
C ALA A 18 6.60 6.25 -1.08
N ASN A 19 6.62 5.04 -1.63
CA ASN A 19 5.70 4.00 -1.16
C ASN A 19 5.91 3.89 0.34
N ALA A 20 4.85 4.09 1.12
CA ALA A 20 4.92 3.86 2.55
C ALA A 20 5.07 2.34 2.75
N GLN A 21 6.32 1.89 2.87
CA GLN A 21 6.63 0.54 3.30
C GLN A 21 6.74 0.53 4.82
N ARG A 22 5.99 -0.36 5.44
CA ARG A 22 6.06 -0.66 6.87
C ARG A 22 6.62 -2.06 7.03
N VAL A 23 7.62 -2.18 7.89
CA VAL A 23 8.32 -3.44 8.17
C VAL A 23 8.33 -3.66 9.67
N TRP A 24 7.71 -4.75 10.11
CA TRP A 24 7.76 -5.24 11.47
C TRP A 24 8.57 -6.53 11.47
N ASP A 25 9.88 -6.40 11.63
CA ASP A 25 10.81 -7.51 11.72
C ASP A 25 11.12 -7.80 13.19
N ILE A 26 10.72 -8.99 13.66
CA ILE A 26 10.92 -9.40 15.05
C ILE A 26 12.41 -9.42 15.39
N SER A 27 13.28 -9.61 14.42
CA SER A 27 14.73 -9.73 14.61
C SER A 27 15.46 -8.38 14.75
N ASN A 28 14.85 -7.27 14.28
CA ASN A 28 15.60 -6.02 14.02
C ASN A 28 15.76 -5.08 15.22
N ASN A 29 14.99 -5.27 16.29
CA ASN A 29 14.92 -4.31 17.39
C ASN A 29 14.65 -5.02 18.72
N ASP A 30 15.67 -5.14 19.57
CA ASP A 30 15.56 -5.79 20.88
C ASP A 30 14.78 -4.95 21.92
N THR A 31 14.53 -3.67 21.66
CA THR A 31 13.70 -2.84 22.54
C THR A 31 12.22 -3.10 22.29
N SER A 32 11.82 -3.17 21.02
CA SER A 32 10.44 -3.45 20.62
C SER A 32 10.11 -4.95 20.68
N TRP A 33 11.09 -5.80 20.39
CA TRP A 33 10.94 -7.24 20.29
C TRP A 33 11.97 -8.00 21.16
N PRO A 34 12.09 -7.72 22.47
CA PRO A 34 13.00 -8.46 23.34
C PRO A 34 12.69 -9.95 23.33
N VAL A 35 13.71 -10.79 23.54
CA VAL A 35 13.51 -12.21 23.90
C VAL A 35 12.81 -12.27 25.26
N SER A 36 11.66 -12.93 25.30
CA SER A 36 10.81 -12.99 26.48
C SER A 36 10.16 -14.37 26.60
N ALA A 37 10.32 -14.98 27.77
CA ALA A 37 9.59 -16.20 28.14
C ALA A 37 8.11 -15.93 28.49
N SER A 38 7.74 -14.66 28.67
CA SER A 38 6.37 -14.24 28.96
C SER A 38 5.67 -13.74 27.69
N ALA A 39 4.38 -14.06 27.57
CA ALA A 39 3.52 -13.50 26.53
C ALA A 39 3.43 -11.98 26.64
N TYR A 40 3.23 -11.30 25.51
CA TYR A 40 3.02 -9.85 25.51
C TYR A 40 1.64 -9.53 26.09
N ALA A 41 1.50 -8.32 26.62
CA ALA A 41 0.18 -7.72 26.85
C ALA A 41 -0.33 -7.13 25.52
N SER A 42 -1.65 -7.16 25.28
CA SER A 42 -2.22 -6.53 24.08
C SER A 42 -1.78 -5.07 23.96
N GLY A 43 -1.49 -4.62 22.74
CA GLY A 43 -0.92 -3.30 22.50
C GLY A 43 -0.60 -3.06 21.04
N ALA A 44 0.30 -2.11 20.79
CA ALA A 44 0.79 -1.84 19.45
C ALA A 44 2.27 -1.44 19.47
N ILE A 45 3.00 -1.82 18.43
CA ILE A 45 4.39 -1.44 18.17
C ILE A 45 4.44 -0.88 16.76
N ASP A 46 4.84 0.38 16.61
CA ASP A 46 5.00 1.05 15.31
C ASP A 46 3.82 0.86 14.36
N GLY A 47 2.59 0.96 14.89
CA GLY A 47 1.34 0.81 14.13
C GLY A 47 0.89 -0.62 13.86
N LEU A 48 1.66 -1.64 14.27
CA LEU A 48 1.20 -3.03 14.33
C LEU A 48 0.52 -3.26 15.67
N SER A 49 -0.80 -3.34 15.65
CA SER A 49 -1.58 -3.73 16.83
C SER A 49 -1.57 -5.24 16.99
N PHE A 50 -1.70 -5.71 18.22
CA PHE A 50 -1.88 -7.12 18.52
C PHE A 50 -2.79 -7.32 19.72
N VAL A 51 -3.67 -8.30 19.57
CA VAL A 51 -4.54 -8.78 20.66
C VAL A 51 -4.02 -10.13 21.10
N THR A 52 -3.70 -10.23 22.37
CA THR A 52 -2.98 -11.38 22.91
C THR A 52 -3.94 -12.48 23.37
N GLY A 53 -3.36 -13.60 23.74
CA GLY A 53 -4.01 -14.78 24.30
C GLY A 53 -2.92 -15.63 24.94
N SER A 54 -3.28 -16.76 25.55
CA SER A 54 -2.27 -17.61 26.21
C SER A 54 -1.15 -18.01 25.23
N GLY A 55 0.09 -17.70 25.59
CA GLY A 55 1.30 -17.99 24.82
C GLY A 55 1.59 -17.06 23.63
N PHE A 56 0.73 -16.09 23.32
CA PHE A 56 0.93 -15.19 22.18
C PHE A 56 1.95 -14.10 22.53
N GLY A 57 3.04 -14.06 21.76
CA GLY A 57 4.13 -13.10 21.94
C GLY A 57 5.28 -13.58 22.81
N ILE A 58 5.31 -14.85 23.20
CA ILE A 58 6.58 -15.41 23.65
C ILE A 58 7.57 -15.34 22.49
N THR A 59 8.73 -14.73 22.72
CA THR A 59 9.78 -14.52 21.73
C THR A 59 11.03 -15.30 22.13
N SER A 60 11.69 -15.91 21.16
CA SER A 60 12.93 -16.67 21.41
C SER A 60 13.90 -16.59 20.24
N ASN A 61 15.18 -16.85 20.51
CA ASN A 61 16.20 -16.95 19.47
C ASN A 61 15.85 -18.09 18.50
N LYS A 62 15.77 -17.77 17.21
CA LYS A 62 15.54 -18.73 16.12
C LYS A 62 16.17 -18.19 14.84
N PRO A 63 17.41 -18.58 14.52
CA PRO A 63 17.99 -18.30 13.22
C PRO A 63 17.32 -19.17 12.15
N LEU A 64 16.88 -18.54 11.07
CA LEU A 64 16.30 -19.20 9.90
C LEU A 64 16.47 -18.31 8.68
N THR A 65 16.67 -18.91 7.51
CA THR A 65 16.89 -18.21 6.24
C THR A 65 15.77 -18.52 5.27
N TRP A 66 15.22 -17.47 4.65
CA TRP A 66 14.22 -17.58 3.60
C TRP A 66 14.85 -17.50 2.22
N THR A 67 14.12 -17.99 1.22
CA THR A 67 14.54 -18.00 -0.18
C THR A 67 14.67 -16.61 -0.79
N ASP A 68 14.06 -15.58 -0.18
CA ASP A 68 14.21 -14.17 -0.56
C ASP A 68 15.43 -13.48 0.08
N GLY A 69 16.25 -14.24 0.81
CA GLY A 69 17.47 -13.75 1.46
C GLY A 69 17.25 -13.15 2.86
N TYR A 70 16.03 -13.10 3.38
CA TYR A 70 15.81 -12.69 4.77
C TYR A 70 16.39 -13.74 5.74
N VAL A 71 17.12 -13.26 6.75
CA VAL A 71 17.68 -14.08 7.83
C VAL A 71 17.14 -13.57 9.15
N SER A 72 16.41 -14.42 9.87
CA SER A 72 15.92 -14.09 11.21
C SER A 72 16.99 -14.36 12.28
N THR A 73 16.84 -13.70 13.43
CA THR A 73 17.52 -14.07 14.68
C THR A 73 16.53 -14.44 15.77
N LYS A 74 15.27 -13.99 15.67
CA LYS A 74 14.20 -14.22 16.65
C LYS A 74 12.90 -14.65 15.97
N GLU A 75 12.06 -15.36 16.74
CA GLU A 75 10.69 -15.69 16.37
C GLU A 75 9.70 -15.15 17.41
N PHE A 76 8.48 -14.87 16.97
CA PHE A 76 7.32 -14.52 17.79
C PHE A 76 6.31 -15.67 17.74
N LYS A 77 5.98 -16.26 18.89
CA LYS A 77 5.09 -17.43 18.95
C LYS A 77 3.64 -17.00 19.03
N SER A 78 2.80 -17.58 18.17
CA SER A 78 1.34 -17.41 18.30
C SER A 78 0.79 -18.12 19.54
N GLY A 79 1.38 -19.24 19.94
CA GLY A 79 0.94 -20.01 21.11
C GLY A 79 -0.40 -20.73 20.96
N GLY A 80 -1.06 -20.66 19.80
CA GLY A 80 -2.31 -21.37 19.55
C GLY A 80 -3.17 -20.74 18.47
N SER A 81 -4.42 -21.22 18.39
CA SER A 81 -5.42 -20.73 17.44
C SER A 81 -5.93 -19.33 17.79
N SER A 82 -6.21 -18.53 16.77
CA SER A 82 -6.73 -17.15 16.90
C SER A 82 -8.26 -17.03 17.03
N ALA A 83 -8.97 -18.17 16.97
CA ALA A 83 -10.43 -18.24 16.92
C ALA A 83 -11.05 -17.36 15.80
N GLY A 84 -12.38 -17.21 15.78
CA GLY A 84 -13.05 -16.25 14.87
C GLY A 84 -13.03 -16.60 13.37
N PHE A 85 -12.66 -17.83 13.00
CA PHE A 85 -12.54 -18.24 11.59
C PHE A 85 -13.87 -18.18 10.82
N ALA A 86 -14.99 -18.46 11.49
CA ALA A 86 -16.31 -18.47 10.83
C ALA A 86 -16.71 -17.09 10.28
N THR A 87 -16.17 -16.01 10.86
CA THR A 87 -16.43 -14.63 10.46
C THR A 87 -15.23 -13.96 9.81
N ASN A 88 -14.11 -14.69 9.62
CA ASN A 88 -12.81 -14.16 9.19
C ASN A 88 -12.28 -13.01 10.06
N LEU A 89 -12.78 -12.88 11.29
CA LEU A 89 -12.38 -11.84 12.23
C LEU A 89 -11.80 -12.51 13.47
N PRO A 90 -10.47 -12.57 13.63
CA PRO A 90 -9.86 -13.22 14.79
C PRO A 90 -10.23 -12.46 16.07
N THR A 91 -10.39 -13.18 17.17
CA THR A 91 -10.79 -12.61 18.47
C THR A 91 -9.69 -12.69 19.52
N THR A 92 -8.63 -13.44 19.26
CA THR A 92 -7.44 -13.55 20.11
C THR A 92 -6.23 -13.88 19.26
N ARG A 93 -5.01 -13.66 19.77
CA ARG A 93 -3.77 -14.12 19.14
C ARG A 93 -3.62 -13.68 17.68
N TYR A 94 -3.73 -12.38 17.43
CA TYR A 94 -3.61 -11.85 16.07
C TYR A 94 -2.88 -10.51 16.06
N PHE A 95 -2.33 -10.19 14.89
CA PHE A 95 -1.86 -8.85 14.56
C PHE A 95 -2.88 -8.13 13.68
N SER A 96 -2.92 -6.80 13.76
CA SER A 96 -3.68 -5.98 12.83
C SER A 96 -3.01 -4.63 12.56
N PHE A 97 -3.19 -4.11 11.34
CA PHE A 97 -2.68 -2.79 10.96
C PHE A 97 -3.62 -2.12 9.95
N PRO A 98 -3.71 -0.78 9.96
CA PRO A 98 -4.54 -0.05 9.00
C PRO A 98 -3.88 -0.02 7.62
N VAL A 99 -4.66 -0.02 6.56
CA VAL A 99 -4.25 0.27 5.17
C VAL A 99 -5.09 1.40 4.62
N THR A 100 -4.52 2.21 3.72
CA THR A 100 -5.22 3.36 3.11
C THR A 100 -5.85 3.03 1.76
N GLY A 101 -5.52 1.87 1.19
CA GLY A 101 -5.98 1.41 -0.11
C GLY A 101 -5.29 0.11 -0.51
N ALA A 102 -5.04 -0.05 -1.81
CA ALA A 102 -4.34 -1.22 -2.32
C ALA A 102 -2.92 -1.33 -1.72
N THR A 103 -2.56 -2.51 -1.25
CA THR A 103 -1.32 -2.76 -0.49
C THR A 103 -0.86 -4.20 -0.73
N THR A 104 0.45 -4.39 -0.94
CA THR A 104 1.06 -5.73 -0.90
C THR A 104 1.44 -6.08 0.53
N ILE A 105 0.99 -7.24 1.00
CA ILE A 105 1.21 -7.75 2.35
C ILE A 105 2.08 -8.99 2.26
N LYS A 106 3.11 -9.09 3.10
CA LYS A 106 3.98 -10.26 3.21
C LYS A 106 4.16 -10.68 4.66
N VAL A 107 4.13 -11.99 4.90
CA VAL A 107 4.29 -12.58 6.24
C VAL A 107 5.28 -13.74 6.16
N TRP A 108 6.36 -13.63 6.93
CA TRP A 108 7.36 -14.68 7.11
C TRP A 108 7.01 -15.46 8.37
N PHE A 109 6.75 -16.76 8.21
CA PHE A 109 6.29 -17.62 9.28
C PHE A 109 6.84 -19.05 9.13
N ARG A 110 6.67 -19.86 10.18
CA ARG A 110 6.79 -21.32 10.11
C ARG A 110 5.68 -21.98 10.91
N VAL A 111 5.30 -23.19 10.54
CA VAL A 111 4.37 -23.99 11.36
C VAL A 111 5.09 -24.57 12.57
N ASN A 112 4.43 -24.60 13.74
CA ASN A 112 5.04 -25.09 14.98
C ASN A 112 4.46 -26.45 15.43
N GLY A 113 4.28 -27.36 14.46
CA GLY A 113 3.78 -28.72 14.64
C GLY A 113 3.01 -29.19 13.40
N ALA A 114 2.52 -30.44 13.45
CA ALA A 114 1.81 -31.08 12.33
C ALA A 114 0.34 -30.64 12.18
N ASN A 115 -0.33 -31.19 11.14
CA ASN A 115 -1.76 -31.10 10.83
C ASN A 115 -2.18 -29.79 10.14
N GLY A 116 -1.43 -29.38 9.11
CA GLY A 116 -1.86 -28.28 8.24
C GLY A 116 -2.10 -26.96 8.98
N ARG A 117 -1.20 -26.55 9.86
CA ARG A 117 -1.32 -25.27 10.58
C ARG A 117 -1.11 -24.11 9.62
N ARG A 118 -1.96 -23.09 9.69
CA ARG A 118 -2.06 -22.06 8.65
C ARG A 118 -1.76 -20.68 9.21
N CYS A 119 -1.03 -19.88 8.43
CA CYS A 119 -1.04 -18.43 8.55
C CYS A 119 -2.15 -17.88 7.64
N LEU A 120 -2.93 -16.93 8.14
CA LEU A 120 -4.09 -16.36 7.44
C LEU A 120 -4.02 -14.84 7.41
N ILE A 121 -4.54 -14.26 6.33
CA ILE A 121 -4.72 -12.82 6.13
C ILE A 121 -6.20 -12.55 5.88
N SER A 122 -6.80 -11.58 6.56
CA SER A 122 -8.18 -11.15 6.35
C SER A 122 -8.32 -9.62 6.44
N ASP A 123 -9.40 -9.09 5.86
CA ASP A 123 -9.88 -7.72 6.09
C ASP A 123 -10.91 -7.61 7.24
N GLY A 124 -11.15 -8.69 7.98
CA GLY A 124 -12.13 -8.77 9.05
C GLY A 124 -13.54 -9.20 8.60
N THR A 125 -13.73 -9.43 7.30
CA THR A 125 -14.98 -9.96 6.71
C THR A 125 -14.71 -11.12 5.76
N THR A 126 -13.62 -11.04 4.99
CA THR A 126 -13.23 -11.98 3.95
C THR A 126 -11.85 -12.53 4.25
N LEU A 127 -11.69 -13.86 4.14
CA LEU A 127 -10.36 -14.46 4.13
C LEU A 127 -9.68 -14.11 2.80
N LEU A 128 -8.58 -13.38 2.87
CA LEU A 128 -7.86 -12.86 1.71
C LEU A 128 -6.83 -13.87 1.19
N ALA A 129 -6.08 -14.48 2.10
CA ALA A 129 -5.07 -15.47 1.76
C ALA A 129 -4.73 -16.37 2.94
N GLU A 130 -4.22 -17.56 2.66
CA GLU A 130 -3.63 -18.45 3.65
C GLU A 130 -2.49 -19.29 3.08
N ALA A 131 -1.60 -19.76 3.93
CA ALA A 131 -0.55 -20.70 3.57
C ALA A 131 -0.25 -21.69 4.70
N THR A 132 0.22 -22.87 4.33
CA THR A 132 0.56 -23.97 5.24
C THR A 132 1.67 -24.83 4.67
N THR A 133 2.24 -25.67 5.53
CA THR A 133 3.17 -26.75 5.21
C THR A 133 3.04 -27.81 6.30
N GLU A 134 3.39 -29.05 5.99
CA GLU A 134 3.48 -30.13 6.98
C GLU A 134 4.88 -30.22 7.61
N ASN A 135 5.88 -29.59 7.02
CA ASN A 135 7.25 -29.59 7.54
C ASN A 135 7.48 -28.38 8.46
N VAL A 136 7.76 -28.66 9.73
CA VAL A 136 7.98 -27.62 10.76
C VAL A 136 9.24 -26.80 10.54
N GLU A 137 10.21 -27.31 9.76
CA GLU A 137 11.45 -26.60 9.46
C GLU A 137 11.35 -25.67 8.24
N ASP A 138 10.22 -25.69 7.52
CA ASP A 138 10.03 -24.84 6.35
C ASP A 138 9.88 -23.37 6.74
N ALA A 139 10.72 -22.55 6.11
CA ALA A 139 10.63 -21.10 6.10
C ALA A 139 9.56 -20.66 5.08
N MET A 140 8.36 -20.33 5.55
CA MET A 140 7.23 -19.97 4.68
C MET A 140 7.11 -18.46 4.50
N LEU A 141 6.77 -18.04 3.28
CA LEU A 141 6.43 -16.66 2.93
C LEU A 141 5.01 -16.62 2.33
N LEU A 142 4.06 -16.04 3.07
CA LEU A 142 2.73 -15.73 2.54
C LEU A 142 2.74 -14.31 1.97
N SER A 143 2.41 -14.16 0.70
CA SER A 143 2.32 -12.86 0.02
C SER A 143 0.92 -12.68 -0.57
N TYR A 144 0.33 -11.49 -0.38
CA TYR A 144 -0.98 -11.15 -0.92
C TYR A 144 -1.04 -9.71 -1.42
N ASN A 145 -1.68 -9.48 -2.56
CA ASN A 145 -1.91 -8.15 -3.12
C ASN A 145 -3.35 -7.74 -2.83
N TYR A 146 -3.55 -6.99 -1.75
CA TYR A 146 -4.85 -6.44 -1.40
C TYR A 146 -5.21 -5.29 -2.34
N THR A 147 -6.41 -5.34 -2.92
CA THR A 147 -6.90 -4.37 -3.91
C THR A 147 -8.08 -3.53 -3.40
N GLY A 148 -8.49 -3.73 -2.13
CA GLY A 148 -9.60 -3.00 -1.52
C GLY A 148 -9.23 -1.57 -1.12
N GLY A 149 -10.21 -0.87 -0.56
CA GLY A 149 -10.05 0.49 -0.04
C GLY A 149 -9.41 0.54 1.34
N ALA A 150 -9.42 1.73 1.95
CA ALA A 150 -8.96 1.92 3.31
C ALA A 150 -9.70 0.99 4.29
N GLY A 151 -8.96 0.39 5.22
CA GLY A 151 -9.48 -0.63 6.12
C GLY A 151 -8.43 -1.15 7.09
N THR A 152 -8.73 -2.26 7.75
CA THR A 152 -7.79 -2.93 8.67
C THR A 152 -7.50 -4.33 8.16
N ILE A 153 -6.23 -4.68 8.12
CA ILE A 153 -5.76 -6.03 7.80
C ILE A 153 -5.47 -6.79 9.08
N TYR A 154 -5.85 -8.05 9.12
CA TYR A 154 -5.64 -8.98 10.22
C TYR A 154 -4.73 -10.13 9.79
N ILE A 155 -3.70 -10.42 10.58
CA ILE A 155 -2.79 -11.56 10.40
C ILE A 155 -2.96 -12.49 11.60
N PHE A 156 -3.33 -13.73 11.34
CA PHE A 156 -3.72 -14.68 12.39
C PHE A 156 -3.41 -16.13 12.01
N SER A 157 -3.71 -17.06 12.89
CA SER A 157 -3.28 -18.46 12.74
C SER A 157 -4.37 -19.47 13.09
N SER A 158 -4.44 -20.57 12.34
CA SER A 158 -5.41 -21.65 12.62
C SER A 158 -5.06 -22.45 13.88
N ALA A 159 -3.77 -22.55 14.17
CA ALA A 159 -3.16 -23.23 15.31
C ALA A 159 -1.76 -22.66 15.53
N ALA A 160 -1.00 -23.19 16.49
CA ALA A 160 0.30 -22.60 16.83
C ALA A 160 1.29 -22.62 15.64
N ILE A 161 1.62 -21.42 15.17
CA ILE A 161 2.70 -21.07 14.24
C ILE A 161 3.63 -20.02 14.87
N ASN A 162 4.77 -19.76 14.25
CA ASN A 162 5.69 -18.70 14.69
C ASN A 162 5.91 -17.69 13.56
N TYR A 163 5.88 -16.40 13.90
CA TYR A 163 6.05 -15.28 12.99
C TYR A 163 7.45 -14.69 13.13
N PHE A 164 8.00 -14.17 12.04
CA PHE A 164 9.35 -13.61 12.00
C PHE A 164 9.38 -12.18 11.48
N LYS A 165 8.55 -11.90 10.47
CA LYS A 165 8.47 -10.59 9.85
C LYS A 165 7.10 -10.38 9.22
N ILE A 166 6.59 -9.15 9.27
CA ILE A 166 5.42 -8.70 8.52
C ILE A 166 5.83 -7.45 7.75
N GLU A 167 5.49 -7.39 6.47
CA GLU A 167 5.68 -6.20 5.63
C GLU A 167 4.37 -5.80 4.96
N SER A 168 4.17 -4.49 4.87
CA SER A 168 3.08 -3.87 4.14
C SER A 168 3.69 -2.79 3.25
N THR A 169 3.50 -2.90 1.94
CA THR A 169 3.92 -1.90 0.97
C THR A 169 2.68 -1.36 0.28
N ASP A 170 2.34 -0.10 0.56
CA ASP A 170 1.23 0.54 -0.13
C ASP A 170 1.52 0.64 -1.63
N ALA A 171 0.49 0.45 -2.44
CA ALA A 171 0.62 0.56 -3.88
C ALA A 171 1.10 1.97 -4.24
N ALA A 172 2.11 2.05 -5.10
CA ALA A 172 2.56 3.32 -5.63
C ALA A 172 1.40 4.02 -6.34
N LEU A 173 1.05 5.22 -5.87
CA LEU A 173 0.46 6.23 -6.73
C LEU A 173 1.56 6.69 -7.71
N ALA A 174 1.98 5.79 -8.59
CA ALA A 174 3.00 6.09 -9.58
C ALA A 174 2.42 7.09 -10.57
N THR A 175 3.01 8.27 -10.64
CA THR A 175 2.96 9.04 -11.88
C THR A 175 3.81 8.26 -12.88
N ALA A 176 3.23 7.81 -13.99
CA ALA A 176 4.01 7.28 -15.10
C ALA A 176 5.19 8.23 -15.40
N ASN A 177 6.34 7.69 -15.82
CA ASN A 177 7.49 8.49 -16.23
C ASN A 177 7.00 9.64 -17.12
N PHE A 178 7.46 10.86 -16.84
CA PHE A 178 7.14 12.03 -17.66
C PHE A 178 7.63 11.77 -19.08
N ASN A 179 6.72 11.33 -19.95
CA ASN A 179 6.98 11.21 -21.37
C ASN A 179 6.71 12.59 -21.97
N LYS A 180 7.79 13.29 -22.33
CA LYS A 180 7.75 14.50 -23.18
C LYS A 180 7.36 14.14 -24.63
N ALA A 181 6.49 13.15 -24.82
CA ALA A 181 5.80 13.03 -26.09
C ALA A 181 4.75 14.16 -26.11
N GLU A 182 4.81 15.03 -27.11
CA GLU A 182 3.81 16.05 -27.34
C GLU A 182 2.51 15.38 -27.81
N VAL A 183 1.78 14.74 -26.89
CA VAL A 183 0.48 14.09 -27.18
C VAL A 183 -0.55 15.14 -27.61
N ALA A 184 -0.48 16.32 -26.99
CA ALA A 184 -1.26 17.50 -27.32
C ALA A 184 -0.65 18.75 -26.70
N SER A 185 -0.98 19.92 -27.24
CA SER A 185 -0.82 21.23 -26.61
C SER A 185 -2.10 21.60 -25.86
N VAL A 186 -1.97 21.99 -24.59
CA VAL A 186 -3.12 22.39 -23.77
C VAL A 186 -2.87 23.78 -23.21
N TYR A 187 -3.77 24.71 -23.46
CA TYR A 187 -3.69 26.10 -22.98
C TYR A 187 -5.08 26.71 -22.81
N THR A 188 -5.13 27.88 -22.18
CA THR A 188 -6.37 28.65 -21.98
C THR A 188 -6.29 30.00 -22.69
N ASN A 189 -7.45 30.47 -23.16
CA ASN A 189 -7.66 31.86 -23.57
C ASN A 189 -9.04 32.29 -23.06
N GLY A 190 -9.07 33.15 -22.05
CA GLY A 190 -10.28 33.51 -21.31
C GLY A 190 -10.94 32.28 -20.68
N SER A 191 -12.24 32.08 -20.95
CA SER A 191 -13.03 30.95 -20.45
C SER A 191 -12.83 29.65 -21.24
N GLN A 192 -12.09 29.68 -22.36
CA GLN A 192 -11.88 28.52 -23.21
C GLN A 192 -10.57 27.80 -22.89
N VAL A 193 -10.66 26.47 -22.83
CA VAL A 193 -9.53 25.55 -22.86
C VAL A 193 -9.39 25.02 -24.29
N TYR A 194 -8.17 25.02 -24.80
CA TYR A 194 -7.81 24.48 -26.10
C TYR A 194 -6.95 23.24 -25.91
N VAL A 195 -7.24 22.19 -26.67
CA VAL A 195 -6.44 20.97 -26.79
C VAL A 195 -6.12 20.81 -28.28
N THR A 196 -4.87 21.07 -28.66
CA THR A 196 -4.45 21.17 -30.05
C THR A 196 -3.26 20.27 -30.37
N ASN A 197 -2.92 20.15 -31.66
CA ASN A 197 -1.84 19.29 -32.17
C ASN A 197 -2.05 17.80 -31.83
N LEU A 198 -3.28 17.32 -31.93
CA LEU A 198 -3.56 15.90 -31.70
C LEU A 198 -3.01 15.07 -32.86
N LEU A 199 -2.25 14.02 -32.54
CA LEU A 199 -1.68 13.08 -33.52
C LEU A 199 -2.60 11.89 -33.77
N SER A 200 -3.36 11.48 -32.76
CA SER A 200 -4.28 10.34 -32.81
C SER A 200 -5.48 10.56 -31.89
N GLU A 201 -6.37 9.57 -31.85
CA GLU A 201 -7.53 9.59 -30.98
C GLU A 201 -7.09 9.74 -29.50
N THR A 202 -7.47 10.87 -28.91
CA THR A 202 -7.04 11.31 -27.59
C THR A 202 -8.24 11.40 -26.65
N ALA A 203 -8.14 10.76 -25.49
CA ALA A 203 -9.04 10.96 -24.37
C ALA A 203 -8.63 12.20 -23.57
N VAL A 204 -9.50 13.20 -23.52
CA VAL A 204 -9.32 14.42 -22.71
C VAL A 204 -10.18 14.32 -21.47
N LYS A 205 -9.56 14.42 -20.30
CA LYS A 205 -10.23 14.41 -18.98
C LYS A 205 -9.85 15.67 -18.21
N VAL A 206 -10.84 16.37 -17.66
CA VAL A 206 -10.65 17.59 -16.90
C VAL A 206 -11.03 17.33 -15.45
N TYR A 207 -10.11 17.60 -14.55
CA TYR A 207 -10.29 17.45 -13.12
C TYR A 207 -10.26 18.82 -12.44
N SER A 208 -11.14 19.00 -11.46
CA SER A 208 -11.07 20.13 -10.52
C SER A 208 -9.87 19.98 -9.57
N LEU A 209 -9.57 21.02 -8.78
CA LEU A 209 -8.48 21.01 -7.81
C LEU A 209 -8.67 19.95 -6.69
N SER A 210 -9.91 19.55 -6.40
CA SER A 210 -10.20 18.45 -5.46
C SER A 210 -10.03 17.06 -6.08
N GLY A 211 -9.67 16.97 -7.37
CA GLY A 211 -9.52 15.71 -8.10
C GLY A 211 -10.82 15.17 -8.71
N ALA A 212 -11.96 15.84 -8.53
CA ALA A 212 -13.21 15.42 -9.15
C ALA A 212 -13.17 15.62 -10.69
N LEU A 213 -13.56 14.60 -11.46
CA LEU A 213 -13.71 14.68 -12.91
C LEU A 213 -14.91 15.58 -13.26
N VAL A 214 -14.64 16.72 -13.90
CA VAL A 214 -15.67 17.71 -14.26
C VAL A 214 -15.99 17.73 -15.75
N LYS A 215 -15.12 17.14 -16.59
CA LYS A 215 -15.39 16.99 -18.02
C LYS A 215 -14.60 15.83 -18.62
N SER A 216 -15.17 15.15 -19.61
CA SER A 216 -14.45 14.19 -20.45
C SER A 216 -14.91 14.27 -21.90
N ALA A 217 -14.00 13.99 -22.83
CA ALA A 217 -14.26 13.85 -24.24
C ALA A 217 -13.23 12.91 -24.87
N LYS A 218 -13.59 12.29 -25.99
CA LYS A 218 -12.67 11.55 -26.85
C LYS A 218 -12.71 12.18 -28.22
N THR A 219 -11.56 12.51 -28.79
CA THR A 219 -11.48 13.24 -30.06
C THR A 219 -10.23 12.86 -30.83
N ALA A 220 -10.32 12.84 -32.16
CA ALA A 220 -9.17 12.65 -33.05
C ALA A 220 -8.74 13.96 -33.73
N SER A 221 -9.39 15.08 -33.40
CA SER A 221 -9.07 16.42 -33.90
C SER A 221 -9.03 17.44 -32.78
N ASP A 222 -8.36 18.56 -33.03
CA ASP A 222 -8.28 19.69 -32.12
C ASP A 222 -9.67 20.11 -31.63
N VAL A 223 -9.76 20.40 -30.34
CA VAL A 223 -11.02 20.75 -29.68
C VAL A 223 -10.81 21.91 -28.73
N SER A 224 -11.83 22.76 -28.61
CA SER A 224 -11.92 23.75 -27.55
C SER A 224 -13.24 23.61 -26.79
N PHE A 225 -13.22 24.03 -25.54
CA PHE A 225 -14.42 24.08 -24.72
C PHE A 225 -14.32 25.10 -23.60
N ALA A 226 -15.49 25.63 -23.22
CA ALA A 226 -15.59 26.53 -22.08
C ALA A 226 -15.56 25.79 -20.73
N LEU A 227 -14.94 26.42 -19.74
CA LEU A 227 -15.03 26.07 -18.32
C LEU A 227 -15.39 27.33 -17.51
N LYS A 228 -15.93 27.12 -16.31
CA LYS A 228 -16.08 28.23 -15.34
C LYS A 228 -14.70 28.68 -14.85
N PRO A 229 -14.54 29.94 -14.37
CA PRO A 229 -13.29 30.39 -13.78
C PRO A 229 -12.82 29.47 -12.65
N GLY A 230 -11.53 29.15 -12.63
CA GLY A 230 -10.96 28.21 -11.67
C GLY A 230 -9.64 27.58 -12.11
N VAL A 231 -9.12 26.70 -11.24
CA VAL A 231 -7.91 25.91 -11.50
C VAL A 231 -8.30 24.46 -11.80
N TYR A 232 -7.78 23.94 -12.90
CA TYR A 232 -8.08 22.59 -13.36
C TYR A 232 -6.81 21.85 -13.76
N ILE A 233 -6.88 20.51 -13.75
CA ILE A 233 -5.90 19.62 -14.35
C ILE A 233 -6.54 19.00 -15.59
N VAL A 234 -5.97 19.27 -16.75
CA VAL A 234 -6.40 18.65 -18.02
C VAL A 234 -5.42 17.52 -18.35
N LYS A 235 -5.94 16.31 -18.44
CA LYS A 235 -5.21 15.10 -18.84
C LYS A 235 -5.60 14.73 -20.27
N ALA A 236 -4.62 14.67 -21.17
CA ALA A 236 -4.75 14.13 -22.51
C ALA A 236 -4.04 12.77 -22.56
N GLU A 237 -4.73 11.72 -23.00
CA GLU A 237 -4.23 10.35 -23.10
C GLU A 237 -4.46 9.82 -24.52
N ALA A 238 -3.41 9.40 -25.20
CA ALA A 238 -3.46 8.81 -26.53
C ALA A 238 -2.48 7.62 -26.63
N ALA A 239 -2.38 6.99 -27.80
CA ALA A 239 -1.48 5.86 -28.01
C ALA A 239 0.01 6.24 -27.83
N GLU A 240 0.36 7.49 -28.14
CA GLU A 240 1.71 8.03 -28.04
C GLU A 240 2.11 8.36 -26.59
N GLY A 241 1.14 8.41 -25.67
CA GLY A 241 1.37 8.64 -24.25
C GLY A 241 0.31 9.49 -23.57
N SER A 242 0.67 10.09 -22.44
CA SER A 242 -0.23 10.96 -21.69
C SER A 242 0.45 12.25 -21.24
N LYS A 243 -0.28 13.36 -21.28
CA LYS A 243 0.15 14.68 -20.78
C LYS A 243 -0.88 15.20 -19.79
N SER A 244 -0.41 15.76 -18.67
CA SER A 244 -1.25 16.47 -17.71
C SER A 244 -0.78 17.92 -17.58
N VAL A 245 -1.69 18.86 -17.75
CA VAL A 245 -1.41 20.30 -17.69
C VAL A 245 -2.34 20.96 -16.69
N LYS A 246 -1.76 21.71 -15.76
CA LYS A 246 -2.54 22.62 -14.90
C LYS A 246 -2.89 23.85 -15.71
N VAL A 247 -4.18 24.16 -15.78
CA VAL A 247 -4.68 25.36 -16.45
C VAL A 247 -5.42 26.26 -15.46
N VAL A 248 -5.31 27.56 -15.68
CA VAL A 248 -6.08 28.58 -14.97
C VAL A 248 -7.02 29.22 -15.98
N VAL A 249 -8.31 29.16 -15.68
CA VAL A 249 -9.38 29.74 -16.50
C VAL A 249 -9.84 31.01 -15.79
N ASN A 250 -9.83 32.13 -16.51
CA ASN A 250 -10.16 33.46 -16.00
C ASN A 250 -11.56 33.89 -16.45
#